data_AF-A0A1F6KJB0-F1
#
_entry.id   AF-A0A1F6KJB0-F1
#
_cell.length_a   1.000
_cell.length_b   1.000
_cell.length_c   1.000
_cell.angle_alpha   90.00
_cell.angle_beta   90.00
_cell.angle_gamma   90.00
#
_symmetry.space_group_name_H-M   'P 1'
#
loop_
_entity.id
_entity.type
_entity.pdbx_description
1 polymer ?
#
loop_
_entity_poly.entity_id
_entity_poly.type
_entity_poly.pdbx_seq_one_letter_code
_entity_poly.pdbx_strand_id
1 'polypeptide(L)'
;MRKHFYEEVVETSSISLALADMDLTHEERKHLIELVEDNLHHAILDAVLSELSDKDKEEFLILYARQDDEKIWKLLRERVDNIEEKIKKTADDLKKELHRDIEESHKKSK
;
A
#
# COMPACT_ATOMS: atom_id res chain seq x y z
N MET A 1 -8.73 -2.87 -10.85
CA MET A 1 -7.89 -3.26 -9.69
C MET A 1 -7.01 -4.40 -10.13
N ARG A 2 -5.69 -4.19 -10.17
CA ARG A 2 -4.73 -5.29 -10.32
C ARG A 2 -4.58 -5.91 -8.94
N LYS A 3 -4.67 -7.23 -8.85
CA LYS A 3 -4.34 -7.92 -7.60
C LYS A 3 -2.87 -7.70 -7.33
N HIS A 4 -2.56 -7.09 -6.19
CA HIS A 4 -1.18 -6.94 -5.75
C HIS A 4 -0.82 -8.09 -4.81
N PHE A 5 0.44 -8.53 -4.85
CA PHE A 5 0.94 -9.63 -4.01
C PHE A 5 0.72 -9.41 -2.49
N TYR A 6 0.55 -8.16 -2.07
CA TYR A 6 0.35 -7.76 -0.68
C TYR A 6 -1.12 -7.57 -0.27
N GLU A 7 -2.10 -7.75 -1.17
CA GLU A 7 -3.53 -7.58 -0.84
C GLU A 7 -3.98 -8.48 0.32
N GLU A 8 -3.42 -9.68 0.45
CA GLU A 8 -3.76 -10.60 1.55
C GLU A 8 -3.25 -10.12 2.92
N VAL A 9 -2.27 -9.20 2.90
CA VAL A 9 -1.54 -8.74 4.08
C VAL A 9 -2.00 -7.34 4.50
N VAL A 10 -2.50 -6.54 3.55
CA VAL A 10 -2.80 -5.12 3.74
C VAL A 10 -4.28 -4.84 3.52
N GLU A 11 -4.95 -4.32 4.57
CA GLU A 11 -6.42 -4.28 4.53
C GLU A 11 -7.11 -3.13 3.76
N THR A 12 -6.64 -1.90 3.57
CA THR A 12 -7.34 -0.74 2.89
C THR A 12 -8.82 -0.38 3.17
N SER A 13 -9.70 -1.30 3.59
CA SER A 13 -11.16 -1.12 3.79
C SER A 13 -11.51 -0.01 4.78
N SER A 14 -10.63 0.22 5.78
CA SER A 14 -10.81 1.29 6.76
C SER A 14 -10.78 2.70 6.15
N ILE A 15 -10.00 2.90 5.09
CA ILE A 15 -9.90 4.21 4.41
C ILE A 15 -11.19 4.50 3.64
N SER A 16 -11.69 3.52 2.90
CA SER A 16 -12.96 3.61 2.17
C SER A 16 -14.11 3.96 3.11
N LEU A 17 -14.09 3.46 4.35
CA LEU A 17 -15.07 3.78 5.38
C LEU A 17 -14.91 5.21 5.91
N ALA A 18 -13.70 5.69 6.17
CA ALA A 18 -13.49 7.08 6.60
C ALA A 18 -13.81 8.11 5.51
N LEU A 19 -13.48 7.81 4.25
CA LEU A 19 -13.93 8.61 3.11
C LEU A 19 -15.46 8.55 2.93
N ALA A 20 -16.11 7.52 3.49
CA ALA A 20 -17.56 7.41 3.45
C ALA A 20 -18.29 8.41 4.33
N ASP A 21 -17.66 8.78 5.45
CA ASP A 21 -18.18 9.73 6.43
C ASP A 21 -17.99 11.19 5.99
N MET A 22 -17.23 11.44 4.91
CA MET A 22 -17.09 12.75 4.31
C MET A 22 -18.24 13.05 3.33
N ASP A 23 -18.66 14.32 3.28
CA ASP A 23 -19.65 14.83 2.33
C ASP A 23 -19.03 15.02 0.93
N LEU A 24 -18.54 13.91 0.36
CA LEU A 24 -17.90 13.83 -0.95
C LEU A 24 -18.87 13.23 -1.97
N THR A 25 -18.80 13.72 -3.20
CA THR A 25 -19.48 13.07 -4.32
C THR A 25 -18.88 11.67 -4.59
N HIS A 26 -19.63 10.84 -5.31
CA HIS A 26 -19.17 9.50 -5.68
C HIS A 26 -17.84 9.54 -6.47
N GLU A 27 -17.71 10.49 -7.39
CA GLU A 27 -16.50 10.63 -8.23
C GLU A 27 -15.29 11.10 -7.41
N GLU A 28 -15.47 12.06 -6.50
CA GLU A 28 -14.38 12.52 -5.61
C GLU A 28 -13.92 11.39 -4.69
N ARG A 29 -14.86 10.65 -4.10
CA ARG A 29 -14.54 9.50 -3.26
C ARG A 29 -13.76 8.45 -4.02
N LYS A 30 -14.21 8.11 -5.23
CA LYS A 30 -13.52 7.14 -6.08
C LYS A 30 -12.11 7.59 -6.41
N HIS A 31 -11.93 8.86 -6.78
CA HIS A 31 -10.62 9.40 -7.09
C HIS A 31 -9.66 9.36 -5.89
N LEU A 32 -10.16 9.67 -4.69
CA LEU A 32 -9.37 9.56 -3.46
C LEU A 32 -8.99 8.12 -3.15
N ILE A 33 -9.90 7.16 -3.33
CA ILE A 33 -9.59 5.74 -3.16
C ILE A 33 -8.48 5.31 -4.13
N GLU A 34 -8.59 5.65 -5.41
CA GLU A 34 -7.55 5.35 -6.42
C GLU A 34 -6.21 5.98 -6.05
N LEU A 35 -6.20 7.24 -5.61
CA LEU A 35 -4.99 7.93 -5.16
C LEU A 35 -4.36 7.24 -3.95
N VAL A 36 -5.17 6.78 -2.99
CA VAL A 36 -4.67 6.07 -1.82
C VAL A 36 -4.10 4.70 -2.20
N GLU A 37 -4.78 3.96 -3.07
CA GLU A 37 -4.30 2.67 -3.58
C GLU A 37 -2.94 2.83 -4.28
N ASP A 38 -2.78 3.86 -5.12
CA ASP A 38 -1.52 4.15 -5.81
C ASP A 38 -0.40 4.55 -4.84
N ASN A 39 -0.70 5.43 -3.86
CA ASN A 39 0.30 5.82 -2.85
C ASN A 39 0.74 4.63 -2.00
N LEU A 40 -0.21 3.78 -1.61
CA LEU A 40 0.06 2.56 -0.86
C LEU A 40 0.92 1.60 -1.66
N HIS A 41 0.60 1.42 -2.94
CA HIS A 41 1.37 0.58 -3.84
C HIS A 41 2.82 1.04 -3.93
N HIS A 42 3.04 2.32 -4.19
CA HIS A 42 4.39 2.89 -4.27
C HIS A 42 5.14 2.78 -2.94
N ALA A 43 4.49 3.11 -1.81
CA ALA A 43 5.12 3.02 -0.50
C ALA A 43 5.56 1.59 -0.14
N ILE A 44 4.75 0.58 -0.46
CA ILE A 44 5.09 -0.82 -0.24
C ILE A 44 6.25 -1.25 -1.15
N LEU A 45 6.21 -0.90 -2.43
CA LEU A 45 7.29 -1.19 -3.36
C LEU A 45 8.61 -0.55 -2.90
N ASP A 46 8.58 0.71 -2.50
CA ASP A 46 9.77 1.40 -2.00
C ASP A 46 10.30 0.76 -0.72
N ALA A 47 9.42 0.43 0.24
CA ALA A 47 9.82 -0.26 1.46
C ALA A 47 10.48 -1.61 1.15
N VAL A 48 9.88 -2.40 0.27
CA VAL A 48 10.44 -3.70 -0.16
C VAL A 48 11.78 -3.51 -0.86
N LEU A 49 11.84 -2.66 -1.88
CA LEU A 49 13.05 -2.44 -2.66
C LEU A 49 14.18 -1.86 -1.80
N SER A 50 13.87 -1.04 -0.80
CA SER A 50 14.87 -0.45 0.10
C SER A 50 15.60 -1.48 0.97
N GLU A 51 14.96 -2.63 1.23
CA GLU A 51 15.51 -3.71 2.04
C GLU A 51 16.29 -4.73 1.19
N LEU A 52 16.10 -4.71 -0.13
CA LEU A 52 16.75 -5.63 -1.06
C LEU A 52 18.09 -5.09 -1.56
N SER A 53 19.05 -5.99 -1.77
CA SER A 53 20.28 -5.66 -2.49
C SER A 53 19.99 -5.38 -3.96
N ASP A 54 20.89 -4.69 -4.68
CA ASP A 54 20.65 -4.35 -6.09
C ASP A 54 20.41 -5.58 -6.98
N LYS A 55 21.04 -6.71 -6.64
CA LYS A 55 20.81 -8.00 -7.31
C LYS A 55 19.43 -8.58 -6.99
N ASP A 56 19.01 -8.51 -5.73
CA ASP A 56 17.69 -9.00 -5.32
C ASP A 56 16.55 -8.11 -5.84
N LYS A 57 16.79 -6.80 -5.99
CA LYS A 57 15.84 -5.86 -6.63
C LYS A 57 15.56 -6.27 -8.07
N GLU A 58 16.59 -6.60 -8.85
CA GLU A 58 16.42 -7.05 -10.23
C GLU A 58 15.59 -8.34 -10.29
N GLU A 59 15.89 -9.31 -9.43
CA GLU A 59 15.14 -10.56 -9.33
C GLU A 59 13.68 -10.31 -8.92
N PHE A 60 13.45 -9.46 -7.90
CA PHE A 60 12.12 -9.06 -7.48
C PHE A 60 11.33 -8.41 -8.63
N LEU A 61 11.92 -7.48 -9.38
CA LEU A 61 11.24 -6.80 -10.49
C LEU A 61 10.87 -7.78 -11.61
N ILE A 62 11.70 -8.79 -11.89
CA ILE A 62 11.40 -9.85 -12.84
C ILE A 62 10.21 -10.70 -12.35
N LEU A 63 10.19 -11.08 -11.07
CA LEU A 63 9.09 -11.84 -10.47
C LEU A 63 7.80 -11.01 -10.44
N TYR A 64 7.89 -9.73 -10.11
CA TYR A 64 6.79 -8.77 -10.12
C TYR A 64 6.18 -8.61 -11.52
N ALA A 65 7.02 -8.47 -12.55
CA ALA A 65 6.57 -8.41 -13.94
C ALA A 65 5.87 -9.71 -14.40
N ARG A 66 6.20 -10.85 -13.78
CA ARG A 66 5.57 -12.15 -14.03
C ARG A 66 4.31 -12.40 -13.20
N GLN A 67 3.97 -11.51 -12.26
CA GLN A 67 2.84 -11.66 -11.33
C GLN A 67 2.88 -13.00 -10.56
N ASP A 68 4.09 -13.41 -10.16
CA ASP A 68 4.32 -14.66 -9.43
C ASP A 68 4.43 -14.38 -7.92
N ASP A 69 3.28 -14.13 -7.30
CA ASP A 69 3.18 -13.68 -5.89
C ASP A 69 3.83 -14.67 -4.91
N GLU A 70 3.71 -15.98 -5.18
CA GLU A 70 4.31 -17.03 -4.35
C GLU A 70 5.85 -16.92 -4.34
N LYS A 71 6.45 -16.73 -5.51
CA LYS A 71 7.91 -16.53 -5.61
C LYS A 71 8.37 -15.20 -5.05
N ILE A 72 7.56 -14.14 -5.21
CA ILE A 72 7.84 -12.84 -4.58
C ILE A 72 7.94 -13.02 -3.07
N TRP A 73 6.91 -13.60 -2.45
CA TRP A 73 6.92 -13.84 -1.00
C TRP A 73 8.07 -14.73 -0.54
N LYS A 74 8.40 -15.76 -1.32
CA LYS A 74 9.54 -16.62 -1.02
C LYS A 74 10.86 -15.84 -1.03
N LEU A 75 11.15 -15.09 -2.10
CA LEU A 75 12.35 -14.25 -2.20
C LEU A 75 12.41 -13.26 -1.04
N LEU A 76 11.30 -12.58 -0.76
CA LEU A 76 11.20 -11.59 0.31
C LEU A 76 11.46 -12.18 1.68
N ARG A 77 10.85 -13.32 2.02
CA ARG A 77 11.05 -14.00 3.32
C ARG A 77 12.46 -14.59 3.47
N GLU A 78 13.11 -14.98 2.36
CA GLU A 78 14.48 -15.49 2.38
C GLU A 78 15.53 -14.38 2.50
N ARG A 79 15.24 -13.18 2.00
CA ARG A 79 16.18 -12.05 1.96
C ARG A 79 15.96 -11.03 3.08
N VAL A 80 14.72 -10.85 3.52
CA VAL A 80 14.33 -9.81 4.46
C VAL A 80 13.56 -10.43 5.61
N ASP A 81 14.15 -10.35 6.81
CA ASP A 81 13.50 -10.78 8.03
C ASP A 81 12.28 -9.91 8.34
N ASN A 82 11.18 -10.57 8.73
CA ASN A 82 9.91 -9.93 9.09
C ASN A 82 9.34 -9.00 8.02
N ILE A 83 9.56 -9.31 6.73
CA ILE A 83 9.08 -8.50 5.61
C ILE A 83 7.55 -8.30 5.62
N GLU A 84 6.78 -9.30 6.06
CA GLU A 84 5.33 -9.15 6.22
C GLU A 84 4.97 -8.06 7.22
N GLU A 85 5.64 -8.04 8.39
CA GLU A 85 5.41 -7.01 9.40
C GLU A 85 5.83 -5.63 8.88
N LYS A 86 6.93 -5.55 8.12
CA LYS A 86 7.36 -4.30 7.49
C LYS A 86 6.31 -3.78 6.51
N ILE A 87 5.80 -4.64 5.62
CA ILE A 87 4.75 -4.27 4.67
C ILE A 87 3.48 -3.83 5.41
N LYS A 88 3.03 -4.58 6.41
CA LYS A 88 1.88 -4.21 7.25
C LYS A 88 2.09 -2.86 7.92
N LYS A 89 3.26 -2.65 8.51
CA LYS A 89 3.60 -1.40 9.21
C LYS A 89 3.63 -0.22 8.25
N THR A 90 4.28 -0.34 7.10
CA THR A 90 4.28 0.71 6.06
C THR A 90 2.86 1.05 5.63
N ALA A 91 2.04 0.04 5.40
CA ALA A 91 0.64 0.24 5.04
C ALA A 91 -0.15 0.94 6.14
N ASP A 92 -0.01 0.50 7.40
CA ASP A 92 -0.74 1.09 8.52
C ASP A 92 -0.24 2.50 8.86
N ASP A 93 1.05 2.77 8.73
CA ASP A 93 1.61 4.11 8.90
C ASP A 93 1.08 5.05 7.81
N LEU A 94 1.07 4.62 6.55
CA LEU A 94 0.47 5.41 5.47
C LEU A 94 -1.04 5.62 5.69
N LYS A 95 -1.78 4.57 6.09
CA LYS A 95 -3.21 4.71 6.44
C LYS A 95 -3.42 5.76 7.53
N LYS A 96 -2.61 5.74 8.59
CA LYS A 96 -2.74 6.71 9.68
C LYS A 96 -2.48 8.14 9.22
N GLU A 97 -1.46 8.34 8.39
CA GLU A 97 -1.16 9.65 7.80
C GLU A 97 -2.33 10.11 6.91
N LEU A 98 -2.84 9.24 6.02
CA LEU A 98 -4.00 9.55 5.19
C LEU A 98 -5.26 9.86 6.01
N HIS A 99 -5.54 9.10 7.07
CA HIS A 99 -6.65 9.39 7.99
C HIS A 99 -6.49 10.77 8.65
N ARG A 100 -5.28 11.13 9.08
CA ARG A 100 -5.00 12.46 9.64
C ARG A 100 -5.23 13.56 8.61
N ASP A 101 -4.70 13.39 7.39
CA ASP A 101 -4.85 14.36 6.31
C ASP A 101 -6.31 14.57 5.93
N ILE A 102 -7.09 13.48 5.89
CA ILE A 102 -8.54 13.50 5.66
C ILE A 102 -9.26 14.26 6.78
N GLU A 103 -8.98 13.93 8.05
CA GLU A 103 -9.59 14.59 9.20
C GLU A 103 -9.25 16.09 9.27
N GLU A 104 -8.00 16.45 8.99
CA GLU A 104 -7.56 17.85 8.96
C GLU A 104 -8.24 18.63 7.84
N SER A 105 -8.34 18.03 6.66
CA SER A 105 -9.04 18.63 5.51
C SER A 105 -10.51 18.85 5.81
N HIS A 106 -11.17 17.90 6.46
CA HIS A 106 -12.56 18.03 6.90
C HIS A 106 -12.75 19.11 7.97
N LYS A 107 -11.81 19.24 8.94
CA LYS A 107 -11.86 20.28 9.98
C LYS A 107 -11.63 21.69 9.43
N LYS A 108 -10.81 21.85 8.38
CA LYS A 108 -10.52 23.16 7.76
C LYS A 108 -11.62 23.67 6.83
N SER A 109 -12.47 22.79 6.31
CA SER A 109 -13.64 23.16 5.48
C SER A 109 -14.88 23.58 6.28
N LYS A 110 -14.80 23.63 7.61
CA LYS A 110 -15.91 23.96 8.52
C LYS A 110 -15.68 25.29 9.24
#